data_AF-A0A0K0LCB0-F1
#
_entry.id   AF-A0A0K0LCB0-F1
#
_cell.length_a   1.000
_cell.length_b   1.000
_cell.length_c   1.000
_cell.angle_alpha   90.00
_cell.angle_beta   90.00
_cell.angle_gamma   90.00
#
_symmetry.space_group_name_H-M   'P 1'
#
loop_
_entity.id
_entity.type
_entity.pdbx_description
1 polymer ?
#
loop_
_entity_poly.entity_id
_entity_poly.type
_entity_poly.pdbx_seq_one_letter_code
_entity_poly.pdbx_strand_id
1 'polypeptide(L)'
;GLAALDYLTNIKPRERFSSLCCTFMNIRQCIGTLLNEKCGKDARDLMDVMLKNLISDLPFIACQSFDPNTDRCKAVLPPPGTKSAGAESQLQIVRLLSTFLGS
;
A
#
# COMPACT_ATOMS: atom_id res chain seq x y z
N GLY A 1 3.85 -4.49 1.85
CA GLY A 1 2.40 -4.33 1.64
C GLY A 1 1.65 -4.39 2.95
N LEU A 2 1.42 -5.60 3.49
CA LEU A 2 0.61 -5.82 4.69
C LEU A 2 1.13 -5.10 5.94
N ALA A 3 2.46 -5.06 6.15
CA ALA A 3 3.07 -4.31 7.26
C ALA A 3 2.74 -2.81 7.24
N ALA A 4 2.52 -2.22 6.05
CA ALA A 4 2.14 -0.81 5.96
C ALA A 4 0.69 -0.58 6.38
N LEU A 5 -0.19 -1.56 6.16
CA LEU A 5 -1.56 -1.53 6.69
C LEU A 5 -1.55 -1.66 8.22
N ASP A 6 -0.76 -2.58 8.77
CA ASP A 6 -0.57 -2.71 10.22
C ASP A 6 -0.06 -1.42 10.85
N TYR A 7 0.81 -0.71 10.15
CA TYR A 7 1.38 0.54 10.65
C TYR A 7 0.34 1.67 10.78
N LEU A 8 -0.74 1.65 9.98
CA LEU A 8 -1.80 2.67 10.04
C LEU A 8 -2.54 2.70 11.38
N THR A 9 -2.57 1.60 12.14
CA THR A 9 -3.24 1.55 13.44
C THR A 9 -2.49 2.33 14.52
N ASN A 10 -1.16 2.48 14.36
CA ASN A 10 -0.28 3.10 15.33
C ASN A 10 -0.02 4.60 15.07
N ILE A 11 -0.62 5.17 14.03
CA ILE A 11 -0.35 6.55 13.60
C ILE A 11 -1.29 7.56 14.26
N LYS A 12 -0.70 8.70 14.65
CA LYS A 12 -1.42 9.85 15.21
C LYS A 12 -2.52 10.31 14.25
N PRO A 13 -3.72 10.66 14.75
CA PRO A 13 -4.86 11.03 13.90
C PRO A 13 -4.55 12.07 12.81
N ARG A 14 -3.72 13.08 13.11
CA ARG A 14 -3.31 14.12 12.14
C ARG A 14 -2.46 13.60 10.98
N GLU A 15 -1.73 12.52 11.17
CA GLU A 15 -0.81 11.95 10.18
C GLU A 15 -1.45 10.81 9.38
N ARG A 16 -2.62 10.31 9.82
CA ARG A 16 -3.31 9.17 9.20
C ARG A 16 -3.56 9.35 7.71
N PHE A 17 -4.03 10.52 7.29
CA PHE A 17 -4.27 10.79 5.87
C PHE A 17 -2.97 10.74 5.05
N SER A 18 -1.92 11.40 5.55
CA SER A 18 -0.62 11.40 4.88
C SER A 18 -0.02 10.00 4.81
N SER A 19 -0.09 9.23 5.90
CA SER A 19 0.41 7.85 5.92
C SER A 19 -0.41 6.93 5.03
N LEU A 20 -1.74 7.08 5.00
CA LEU A 20 -2.61 6.29 4.13
C LEU A 20 -2.27 6.55 2.66
N CYS A 21 -2.08 7.81 2.28
CA CYS A 21 -1.66 8.16 0.93
C CYS A 21 -0.26 7.65 0.58
N CYS A 22 0.72 7.80 1.47
CA CYS A 22 2.06 7.25 1.27
C CYS A 22 2.03 5.72 1.15
N THR A 23 1.21 5.05 1.97
CA THR A 23 1.03 3.59 1.95
C THR A 23 0.41 3.14 0.63
N PHE A 24 -0.65 3.81 0.19
CA PHE A 24 -1.30 3.52 -1.09
C PHE A 24 -0.33 3.66 -2.25
N MET A 25 0.39 4.78 -2.33
CA MET A 25 1.35 5.04 -3.40
C MET A 25 2.52 4.05 -3.39
N ASN A 26 2.99 3.66 -2.20
CA ASN A 26 4.04 2.65 -2.05
C ASN A 26 3.56 1.27 -2.51
N ILE A 27 2.36 0.83 -2.13
CA ILE A 27 1.78 -0.44 -2.59
C ILE A 27 1.61 -0.42 -4.12
N ARG A 28 1.05 0.65 -4.67
CA ARG A 28 0.88 0.81 -6.12
C ARG A 28 2.21 0.74 -6.87
N GLN A 29 3.26 1.39 -6.37
CA GLN A 29 4.60 1.33 -6.96
C GLN A 29 5.19 -0.09 -6.87
N CYS A 30 5.03 -0.76 -5.72
CA CYS A 30 5.51 -2.13 -5.52
C CYS A 30 4.86 -3.12 -6.50
N ILE A 31 3.52 -3.10 -6.59
CA ILE A 31 2.78 -3.96 -7.52
C ILE A 31 3.12 -3.59 -8.97
N GLY A 32 3.18 -2.31 -9.30
CA GLY A 32 3.52 -1.85 -10.66
C GLY A 32 4.93 -2.26 -11.10
N THR A 33 5.90 -2.27 -10.18
CA THR A 33 7.27 -2.73 -10.46
C THR A 33 7.30 -4.23 -10.70
N LEU A 34 6.67 -5.01 -9.82
CA LEU A 34 6.57 -6.47 -9.95
C LEU A 34 5.89 -6.90 -11.26
N LEU A 35 4.80 -6.22 -11.64
CA LEU A 35 4.10 -6.50 -12.88
C LEU A 35 4.89 -6.09 -14.11
N ASN A 36 5.57 -4.94 -14.08
CA ASN A 36 6.42 -4.53 -15.18
C ASN A 36 7.58 -5.51 -15.41
N GLU A 37 8.19 -6.00 -14.33
CA GLU A 37 9.28 -6.99 -14.39
C GLU A 37 8.82 -8.36 -14.90
N LYS A 38 7.62 -8.82 -14.51
CA LYS A 38 7.13 -10.15 -14.89
C LYS A 38 6.32 -10.20 -16.19
N CYS A 39 5.61 -9.13 -16.50
CA CYS A 39 4.53 -9.12 -17.50
C CYS A 39 4.61 -7.94 -18.48
N GLY A 40 5.57 -7.01 -18.32
CA GLY A 40 5.73 -5.84 -19.18
C GLY A 40 4.80 -4.67 -18.83
N LYS A 41 4.90 -3.58 -19.60
CA LYS A 41 4.21 -2.30 -19.33
C LYS A 41 2.69 -2.41 -19.34
N ASP A 42 2.12 -3.20 -20.25
CA ASP A 42 0.67 -3.32 -20.41
C ASP A 42 -0.01 -3.86 -19.14
N ALA A 43 0.70 -4.68 -18.36
CA ALA A 43 0.21 -5.20 -17.09
C ALA A 43 0.09 -4.11 -16.00
N ARG A 44 0.89 -3.05 -16.08
CA ARG A 44 0.83 -1.93 -15.13
C ARG A 44 -0.42 -1.08 -15.36
N ASP A 45 -0.77 -0.81 -16.61
CA ASP A 45 -1.97 -0.04 -16.94
C ASP A 45 -3.24 -0.79 -16.58
N LEU A 46 -3.26 -2.11 -16.83
CA LEU A 46 -4.34 -2.98 -16.39
C LEU A 46 -4.50 -2.98 -14.86
N MET A 47 -3.39 -3.00 -14.10
CA MET A 47 -3.42 -2.93 -12.64
C MET A 47 -4.06 -1.63 -12.14
N ASP A 48 -3.71 -0.49 -12.73
CA ASP A 48 -4.31 0.78 -12.32
C ASP A 48 -5.83 0.78 -12.57
N VAL A 49 -6.28 0.24 -13.72
CA VAL A 49 -7.72 0.07 -14.01
C VAL A 49 -8.39 -0.86 -13.00
N MET A 50 -7.76 -1.99 -12.66
CA MET A 50 -8.29 -2.93 -11.68
C MET A 50 -8.40 -2.31 -10.28
N LEU A 51 -7.38 -1.59 -9.82
CA LEU A 51 -7.42 -0.90 -8.53
C LEU A 51 -8.53 0.15 -8.50
N LYS A 52 -8.67 0.97 -9.55
CA LYS A 52 -9.75 1.97 -9.62
C LYS A 52 -11.14 1.35 -9.52
N ASN A 53 -11.35 0.19 -10.14
CA ASN A 53 -12.61 -0.54 -10.03
C ASN A 53 -12.85 -1.14 -8.62
N LEU A 54 -11.79 -1.53 -7.91
CA LEU A 54 -11.88 -2.14 -6.57
C LEU A 54 -12.11 -1.11 -5.45
N ILE A 55 -11.41 0.03 -5.51
CA ILE A 55 -11.36 1.00 -4.40
C ILE A 55 -11.73 2.43 -4.82
N SER A 56 -12.32 2.60 -6.01
CA SER A 56 -12.64 3.89 -6.64
C SER A 56 -11.40 4.67 -7.13
N ASP A 57 -11.65 5.75 -7.87
CA ASP A 57 -10.66 6.75 -8.26
C ASP A 57 -10.25 7.67 -7.09
N LEU A 58 -11.02 7.68 -6.00
CA LEU A 58 -10.80 8.58 -4.86
C LEU A 58 -9.35 8.54 -4.32
N PRO A 59 -8.73 7.38 -4.03
CA PRO A 59 -7.34 7.33 -3.57
C PRO A 59 -6.34 7.84 -4.62
N PHE A 60 -6.61 7.61 -5.91
CA PHE A 60 -5.74 8.08 -6.98
C PHE A 60 -5.69 9.60 -7.06
N ILE A 61 -6.85 10.26 -6.90
CA ILE A 61 -6.96 11.72 -6.93
C ILE A 61 -6.44 12.33 -5.63
N ALA A 62 -6.90 11.82 -4.49
CA ALA A 62 -6.58 12.39 -3.18
C ALA A 62 -5.10 12.24 -2.80
N CYS A 63 -4.43 11.20 -3.29
CA CYS A 63 -3.05 10.89 -2.95
C CYS A 63 -2.04 11.21 -4.07
N GLN A 64 -2.47 11.82 -5.19
CA GLN A 64 -1.61 12.05 -6.36
C GLN A 64 -0.31 12.83 -6.05
N SER A 65 -0.36 13.72 -5.06
CA SER A 65 0.75 14.60 -4.68
C SER A 65 1.74 13.93 -3.71
N PHE A 66 1.45 12.72 -3.24
CA PHE A 66 2.31 11.98 -2.33
C PHE A 66 3.27 11.10 -3.13
N ASP A 67 4.55 11.46 -3.13
CA ASP A 67 5.60 10.60 -3.67
C ASP A 67 6.16 9.71 -2.55
N PRO A 68 6.06 8.37 -2.68
CA PRO A 68 6.53 7.41 -1.68
C PRO A 68 8.04 7.47 -1.42
N ASN A 69 8.83 8.07 -2.32
CA ASN A 69 10.29 8.19 -2.19
C ASN A 69 10.72 9.43 -1.40
N THR A 70 9.79 10.33 -1.08
CA THR A 70 10.08 11.54 -0.28
C THR A 70 10.28 11.21 1.20
N ASP A 71 11.07 12.03 1.89
CA ASP A 71 11.34 11.86 3.33
C ASP A 71 10.05 11.93 4.17
N ARG A 72 9.07 12.72 3.72
CA ARG A 72 7.74 12.79 4.31
C ARG A 72 7.05 11.42 4.32
N CYS A 73 7.11 10.68 3.22
CA CYS A 73 6.50 9.35 3.16
C CYS A 73 7.34 8.30 3.87
N LYS A 74 8.67 8.36 3.76
CA LYS A 74 9.57 7.46 4.48
C LYS A 74 9.40 7.55 6.01
N ALA A 75 9.11 8.74 6.54
CA ALA A 75 8.88 8.95 7.98
C ALA A 75 7.59 8.30 8.50
N VAL A 76 6.61 8.05 7.62
CA VAL A 76 5.28 7.52 8.00
C VAL A 76 5.01 6.12 7.43
N LEU A 77 6.03 5.49 6.87
CA LEU A 77 6.01 4.12 6.37
C LEU A 77 6.89 3.24 7.25
N PRO A 78 6.55 1.95 7.40
CA PRO A 78 7.44 1.01 8.07
C PRO A 78 8.76 0.89 7.29
N PRO A 79 9.90 0.68 7.98
CA PRO A 79 11.18 0.44 7.33
C PRO A 79 11.11 -0.69 6.30
N PRO A 80 11.93 -0.64 5.23
CA PRO A 80 12.06 -1.77 4.32
C PRO A 80 12.42 -3.06 5.08
N GLY A 81 11.72 -4.15 4.78
CA GLY A 81 11.92 -5.45 5.44
C GLY A 81 11.12 -5.66 6.73
N THR A 82 10.32 -4.68 7.18
CA THR A 82 9.39 -4.89 8.29
C THR A 82 8.38 -5.99 7.95
N LYS A 83 8.32 -7.01 8.81
CA LYS A 83 7.34 -8.10 8.69
C LYS A 83 5.97 -7.62 9.15
N SER A 84 4.95 -8.10 8.43
CA SER A 84 3.55 -7.95 8.82
C SER A 84 3.27 -8.73 10.10
N ALA A 85 2.31 -8.28 10.91
CA ALA A 85 1.77 -9.09 12.01
C ALA A 85 0.96 -10.28 11.48
N GLY A 86 0.52 -10.22 10.21
CA GLY A 86 -0.11 -11.35 9.52
C GLY A 86 -1.40 -11.80 10.22
N ALA A 87 -1.46 -13.08 10.60
CA ALA A 87 -2.60 -13.66 11.33
C ALA A 87 -2.85 -13.01 12.69
N GLU A 88 -1.83 -12.38 13.29
CA GLU A 88 -1.90 -11.68 14.57
C GLU A 88 -2.24 -10.18 14.42
N SER A 89 -2.53 -9.71 13.20
CA SER A 89 -2.86 -8.30 12.98
C SER A 89 -4.19 -7.91 13.62
N GLN A 90 -4.24 -6.71 14.20
CA GLN A 90 -5.48 -6.10 14.67
C GLN A 90 -6.48 -5.85 13.52
N LEU A 91 -5.98 -5.69 12.29
CA LEU A 91 -6.80 -5.43 11.10
C LEU A 91 -7.31 -6.75 10.49
N GLN A 92 -8.64 -6.87 10.40
CA GLN A 92 -9.30 -8.03 9.78
C GLN A 92 -8.84 -8.26 8.33
N ILE A 93 -8.64 -7.18 7.56
CA ILE A 93 -8.17 -7.26 6.17
C ILE A 93 -6.76 -7.84 6.06
N VAL A 94 -5.87 -7.55 7.02
CA VAL A 94 -4.51 -8.09 7.03
C VAL A 94 -4.52 -9.58 7.38
N ARG A 95 -5.37 -9.98 8.32
CA ARG A 95 -5.59 -11.41 8.66
C ARG A 95 -6.12 -12.21 7.48
N LEU A 96 -7.12 -11.67 6.77
CA LEU A 96 -7.67 -12.30 5.58
C LEU A 96 -6.60 -12.47 4.48
N LEU A 97 -5.86 -11.39 4.18
CA LEU A 97 -4.85 -11.40 3.12
C LEU A 97 -3.64 -12.26 3.47
N SER A 98 -3.20 -12.31 4.73
CA SER A 98 -2.10 -13.20 5.16
C SER A 98 -2.48 -14.68 5.01
N THR A 99 -3.72 -15.03 5.34
CA THR A 99 -4.24 -16.39 5.15
C THR A 99 -4.28 -16.77 3.67
N PHE A 100 -4.76 -15.86 2.80
CA PHE A 100 -4.84 -16.10 1.35
C PHE A 100 -3.47 -16.18 0.67
N LEU A 101 -2.51 -15.37 1.13
CA LEU A 101 -1.16 -15.29 0.57
C LEU A 101 -0.17 -16.31 1.16
N GLY A 102 -0.59 -17.11 2.16
CA GLY A 102 0.22 -18.17 2.76
C GLY A 102 1.42 -17.64 3.57
N SER A 103 1.29 -16.45 4.17
CA SER A 103 2.37 -15.71 4.83
C SER A 103 2.12 -15.49 6.32
#